data_AF-A0A351QBG2-F1
#
_entry.id   AF-A0A351QBG2-F1
#
_cell.length_a   1.000
_cell.length_b   1.000
_cell.length_c   1.000
_cell.angle_alpha   90.00
_cell.angle_beta   90.00
_cell.angle_gamma   90.00
#
_symmetry.space_group_name_H-M   'P 1'
#
loop_
_entity.id
_entity.type
_entity.pdbx_description
1 polymer ?
#
loop_
_entity_poly.entity_id
_entity_poly.type
_entity_poly.pdbx_seq_one_letter_code
_entity_poly.pdbx_strand_id
1 'polypeptide(L)'
;MICSVCRHCGLCEGSETKKNISVLADFSGLENLKGDNSLALNFVGIAFDIGTTSIAANLFTLKDGILVASVGEENCQIEFGSDVVSRILFSRKPSGLKKLHESILSQIERISKKLILSSQSFFVENRRGRAVLKRIVISGNTAMESFVLGISADSLAQFPFSLPSKFGFSIQANKLLNFENIPLDCDFYFAPAIESFVGGDTVCSLIACGFLEKNENKFLADIGTNCELCVYSAELDKIFCASTSAGPAFEGYGIDCGIPAQEGAIAKIKVLEKNEIKCFVLGNGKAIGICGTGILSAVSEFLRNGIIDSFGTFISG
;
A
#
# COMPACT_ATOMS: atom_id res chain seq x y z
N MET A 1 -5.00 31.11 -6.34
CA MET A 1 -5.58 30.81 -7.67
C MET A 1 -6.94 30.17 -7.46
N ILE A 2 -7.97 30.71 -8.12
CA ILE A 2 -9.40 30.44 -7.88
C ILE A 2 -9.76 29.04 -8.39
N CYS A 3 -10.27 28.18 -7.51
CA CYS A 3 -10.80 26.86 -7.84
C CYS A 3 -12.15 27.00 -8.57
N SER A 4 -12.20 26.58 -9.83
CA SER A 4 -13.34 26.71 -10.75
C SER A 4 -14.28 25.51 -10.77
N VAL A 5 -14.30 24.68 -9.71
CA VAL A 5 -15.05 23.39 -9.72
C VAL A 5 -16.39 23.45 -8.96
N CYS A 6 -16.69 24.48 -8.16
CA CYS A 6 -17.95 24.57 -7.41
C CYS A 6 -18.99 25.49 -8.09
N ARG A 7 -20.04 24.93 -8.69
CA ARG A 7 -21.22 25.70 -9.21
C ARG A 7 -22.31 25.98 -8.16
N HIS A 8 -21.93 26.22 -6.89
CA HIS A 8 -22.79 26.76 -5.83
C HIS A 8 -24.30 26.39 -5.95
N CYS A 9 -24.65 25.14 -5.64
CA CYS A 9 -26.04 24.66 -5.69
C CYS A 9 -26.91 25.10 -4.49
N GLY A 10 -26.36 25.88 -3.56
CA GLY A 10 -27.12 26.44 -2.43
C GLY A 10 -27.62 25.42 -1.40
N LEU A 11 -27.15 24.17 -1.45
CA LEU A 11 -27.63 23.07 -0.58
C LEU A 11 -26.70 22.74 0.59
N CYS A 12 -25.58 23.44 0.75
CA CYS A 12 -24.79 23.37 1.98
C CYS A 12 -24.41 24.78 2.45
N GLU A 13 -24.68 25.07 3.72
CA GLU A 13 -23.95 26.11 4.44
C GLU A 13 -22.53 25.59 4.60
N GLY A 14 -21.62 26.04 3.73
CA GLY A 14 -20.20 25.70 3.80
C GLY A 14 -19.73 25.89 5.23
N SER A 15 -19.22 24.82 5.85
CA SER A 15 -18.94 24.84 7.27
C SER A 15 -17.83 25.86 7.56
N GLU A 16 -18.19 27.00 8.14
CA GLU A 16 -17.29 27.91 8.85
C GLU A 16 -16.76 27.29 10.15
N THR A 17 -16.36 26.01 10.10
CA THR A 17 -15.65 25.38 11.21
C THR A 17 -14.18 25.31 10.86
N LYS A 18 -13.40 26.28 11.39
CA LYS A 18 -12.02 26.01 11.80
C LYS A 18 -12.06 24.92 12.88
N LYS A 19 -12.25 23.67 12.49
CA LYS A 19 -12.12 22.52 13.40
C LYS A 19 -10.72 21.98 13.28
N ASN A 20 -9.95 22.20 14.36
CA ASN A 20 -8.83 21.40 14.84
C ASN A 20 -7.96 20.76 13.75
N ILE A 21 -7.02 21.54 13.21
CA ILE A 21 -5.84 20.98 12.56
C ILE A 21 -4.87 20.60 13.67
N SER A 22 -4.86 19.32 14.07
CA SER A 22 -3.81 18.74 14.89
C SER A 22 -2.71 18.17 14.00
N VAL A 23 -1.46 18.29 14.42
CA VAL A 23 -0.38 17.42 13.91
C VAL A 23 -0.75 16.00 14.34
N LEU A 24 -1.12 15.15 13.37
CA LEU A 24 -1.66 13.82 13.65
C LEU A 24 -0.59 12.72 13.76
N ALA A 25 0.63 13.00 13.32
CA ALA A 25 1.78 12.10 13.46
C ALA A 25 3.03 12.91 13.81
N ASP A 26 3.71 12.50 14.90
CA ASP A 26 5.07 12.93 15.21
C ASP A 26 6.03 11.97 14.50
N PHE A 27 6.81 12.50 13.56
CA PHE A 27 7.81 11.75 12.82
C PHE A 27 9.21 11.92 13.41
N SER A 28 9.34 12.51 14.61
CA SER A 28 10.61 12.65 15.30
C SER A 28 11.24 11.26 15.54
N GLY A 29 12.50 11.11 15.16
CA GLY A 29 13.25 9.85 15.27
C GLY A 29 13.29 8.98 14.01
N LEU A 30 12.56 9.32 12.94
CA LEU A 30 12.67 8.67 11.63
C LEU A 30 13.73 9.36 10.76
N GLU A 31 14.98 9.36 11.19
CA GLU A 31 16.09 9.81 10.35
C GLU A 31 16.63 8.65 9.49
N ASN A 32 16.95 8.96 8.22
CA ASN A 32 17.73 8.15 7.27
C ASN A 32 18.03 6.72 7.74
N LEU A 33 17.25 5.74 7.24
CA LEU A 33 17.39 4.30 7.51
C LEU A 33 18.79 3.78 7.13
N LYS A 34 19.77 4.05 7.98
CA LYS A 34 21.10 3.45 7.98
C LYS A 34 21.01 2.25 8.91
N GLY A 35 21.64 1.14 8.52
CA GLY A 35 21.71 -0.03 9.40
C GLY A 35 22.31 0.31 10.76
N ASP A 36 22.01 -0.51 11.76
CA ASP A 36 22.51 -0.34 13.13
C ASP A 36 23.82 -1.13 13.29
N ASN A 37 24.94 -0.42 13.20
CA ASN A 37 26.27 -0.98 13.31
C ASN A 37 26.55 -1.72 14.63
N SER A 38 25.74 -1.51 15.68
CA SER A 38 25.86 -2.24 16.94
C SER A 38 25.33 -3.68 16.87
N LEU A 39 24.50 -3.99 15.87
CA LEU A 39 23.87 -5.30 15.73
C LEU A 39 24.80 -6.33 15.08
N ALA A 40 24.46 -7.60 15.30
CA ALA A 40 25.15 -8.73 14.71
C ALA A 40 24.94 -8.79 13.19
N LEU A 41 25.96 -9.23 12.45
CA LEU A 41 25.95 -9.33 10.98
C LEU A 41 24.87 -10.29 10.44
N ASN A 42 24.38 -11.18 11.30
CA ASN A 42 23.41 -12.20 10.95
C ASN A 42 21.97 -11.81 11.31
N PHE A 43 21.76 -10.65 11.94
CA PHE A 43 20.42 -10.18 12.29
C PHE A 43 19.71 -9.59 11.08
N VAL A 44 18.46 -10.01 10.90
CA VAL A 44 17.61 -9.57 9.79
C VAL A 44 16.28 -9.05 10.29
N GLY A 45 15.69 -8.17 9.50
CA GLY A 45 14.31 -7.76 9.64
C GLY A 45 13.55 -7.90 8.34
N ILE A 46 12.23 -7.96 8.43
CA ILE A 46 11.35 -8.04 7.26
C ILE A 46 10.35 -6.90 7.31
N ALA A 47 10.26 -6.13 6.23
CA ALA A 47 9.20 -5.14 6.05
C ALA A 47 8.09 -5.77 5.20
N PHE A 48 6.87 -5.78 5.73
CA PHE A 48 5.66 -6.19 5.03
C PHE A 48 4.83 -4.95 4.69
N ASP A 49 4.51 -4.80 3.41
CA ASP A 49 3.45 -3.95 2.90
C ASP A 49 2.23 -4.83 2.62
N ILE A 50 1.18 -4.66 3.43
CA ILE A 50 -0.03 -5.47 3.41
C ILE A 50 -1.12 -4.64 2.75
N GLY A 51 -1.17 -4.73 1.42
CA GLY A 51 -2.27 -4.22 0.63
C GLY A 51 -3.51 -5.11 0.74
N THR A 52 -4.65 -4.56 0.32
CA THR A 52 -5.91 -5.30 0.28
C THR A 52 -5.82 -6.48 -0.71
N THR A 53 -5.28 -6.25 -1.91
CA THR A 53 -5.14 -7.27 -2.97
C THR A 53 -3.84 -8.06 -2.87
N SER A 54 -2.74 -7.38 -2.55
CA SER A 54 -1.38 -7.93 -2.64
C SER A 54 -0.59 -7.66 -1.37
N ILE A 55 0.35 -8.55 -1.05
CA ILE A 55 1.34 -8.37 0.02
C ILE A 55 2.72 -8.37 -0.62
N ALA A 56 3.50 -7.33 -0.34
CA ALA A 56 4.92 -7.26 -0.67
C ALA A 56 5.75 -7.38 0.61
N ALA A 57 6.83 -8.14 0.55
CA ALA A 57 7.70 -8.37 1.70
C ALA A 57 9.17 -8.32 1.30
N ASN A 58 9.97 -7.58 2.05
CA ASN A 58 11.39 -7.36 1.80
C ASN A 58 12.21 -7.69 3.04
N LEU A 59 13.21 -8.56 2.90
CA LEU A 59 14.13 -8.94 3.97
C LEU A 59 15.42 -8.10 3.88
N PHE A 60 15.79 -7.49 4.99
CA PHE A 60 16.97 -6.64 5.11
C PHE A 60 17.94 -7.15 6.19
N THR A 61 19.23 -6.92 5.99
CA THR A 61 20.19 -7.00 7.10
C THR A 61 19.98 -5.81 8.04
N LEU A 62 19.90 -6.04 9.35
CA LEU A 62 19.69 -4.95 10.30
C LEU A 62 20.95 -4.13 10.56
N LYS A 63 22.12 -4.74 10.45
CA LYS A 63 23.40 -4.05 10.67
C LYS A 63 23.72 -3.05 9.56
N ASP A 64 23.51 -3.43 8.32
CA ASP A 64 23.98 -2.67 7.16
C ASP A 64 22.83 -2.07 6.32
N GLY A 65 21.58 -2.47 6.57
CA GLY A 65 20.41 -2.00 5.81
C GLY A 65 20.33 -2.57 4.39
N ILE A 66 20.99 -3.70 4.12
CA ILE A 66 21.06 -4.28 2.76
C ILE A 66 19.80 -5.10 2.50
N LEU A 67 19.12 -4.82 1.39
CA LEU A 67 18.04 -5.68 0.86
C LEU A 67 18.63 -7.01 0.36
N VAL A 68 18.14 -8.12 0.89
CA VAL A 68 18.66 -9.47 0.59
C VAL A 68 17.69 -10.30 -0.23
N ALA A 69 16.39 -10.19 0.04
CA ALA A 69 15.36 -10.96 -0.66
C ALA A 69 14.02 -10.21 -0.67
N SER A 70 13.22 -10.46 -1.71
CA SER A 70 11.90 -9.87 -1.89
C SER A 70 10.90 -10.93 -2.33
N VAL A 71 9.66 -10.82 -1.86
CA VAL A 71 8.53 -11.68 -2.24
C VAL A 71 7.29 -10.81 -2.41
N GLY A 72 6.54 -11.04 -3.47
CA GLY A 72 5.17 -10.51 -3.64
C GLY A 72 4.19 -11.67 -3.83
N GLU A 73 3.06 -11.63 -3.14
CA GLU A 73 2.00 -12.65 -3.21
C GLU A 73 0.62 -12.00 -3.08
N GLU A 74 -0.42 -12.66 -3.57
CA GLU A 74 -1.80 -12.23 -3.35
C GLU A 74 -2.17 -12.33 -1.86
N ASN A 75 -2.93 -11.38 -1.34
CA ASN A 75 -3.41 -11.40 0.04
C ASN A 75 -4.47 -12.49 0.22
N CYS A 76 -4.17 -13.51 1.02
CA CYS A 76 -5.07 -14.67 1.20
C CYS A 76 -6.39 -14.31 1.86
N GLN A 77 -6.52 -13.12 2.44
CA GLN A 77 -7.79 -12.62 2.97
C GLN A 77 -8.83 -12.31 1.87
N ILE A 78 -8.47 -12.39 0.58
CA ILE A 78 -9.41 -12.29 -0.54
C ILE A 78 -10.56 -13.31 -0.43
N GLU A 79 -10.31 -14.48 0.17
CA GLU A 79 -11.34 -15.50 0.44
C GLU A 79 -12.45 -15.02 1.37
N PHE A 80 -12.20 -13.98 2.18
CA PHE A 80 -13.15 -13.42 3.15
C PHE A 80 -13.81 -12.12 2.68
N GLY A 81 -13.31 -11.53 1.59
CA GLY A 81 -13.81 -10.29 1.01
C GLY A 81 -12.86 -9.72 -0.03
N SER A 82 -13.43 -9.20 -1.11
CA SER A 82 -12.70 -8.60 -2.25
C SER A 82 -12.13 -7.22 -1.93
N ASP A 83 -12.62 -6.55 -0.89
CA ASP A 83 -12.22 -5.20 -0.51
C ASP A 83 -12.21 -5.02 1.02
N VAL A 84 -11.79 -3.85 1.49
CA VAL A 84 -11.70 -3.52 2.92
C VAL A 84 -13.07 -3.62 3.62
N VAL A 85 -14.13 -3.09 3.00
CA VAL A 85 -15.47 -3.03 3.62
C VAL A 85 -16.07 -4.42 3.77
N SER A 86 -15.98 -5.25 2.74
CA SER A 86 -16.46 -6.63 2.75
C SER A 86 -15.72 -7.48 3.78
N ARG A 87 -14.40 -7.28 3.97
CA ARG A 87 -13.62 -7.92 5.05
C ARG A 87 -14.05 -7.43 6.44
N ILE A 88 -14.31 -6.13 6.61
CA ILE A 88 -14.86 -5.60 7.87
C ILE A 88 -16.22 -6.27 8.17
N LEU A 89 -17.11 -6.36 7.17
CA LEU A 89 -18.40 -7.04 7.34
C LEU A 89 -18.24 -8.54 7.65
N PHE A 90 -17.26 -9.22 7.05
CA PHE A 90 -16.93 -10.59 7.40
C PHE A 90 -16.44 -10.71 8.85
N SER A 91 -15.63 -9.75 9.32
CA SER A 91 -15.08 -9.75 10.67
C SER A 91 -16.16 -9.75 11.76
N ARG A 92 -17.34 -9.19 11.47
CA ARG A 92 -18.53 -9.17 12.35
C ARG A 92 -19.20 -10.53 12.53
N LYS A 93 -18.95 -11.48 11.62
CA LYS A 93 -19.51 -12.84 11.73
C LYS A 93 -18.86 -13.56 12.91
N PRO A 94 -19.51 -14.57 13.50
CA PRO A 94 -18.90 -15.40 14.53
C PRO A 94 -17.53 -15.93 14.07
N SER A 95 -16.49 -15.65 14.86
CA SER A 95 -15.09 -15.99 14.56
C SER A 95 -14.49 -15.35 13.29
N GLY A 96 -15.16 -14.36 12.67
CA GLY A 96 -14.72 -13.72 11.45
C GLY A 96 -13.38 -12.99 11.62
N LEU A 97 -13.28 -12.14 12.64
CA LEU A 97 -12.03 -11.45 12.99
C LEU A 97 -10.88 -12.43 13.27
N LYS A 98 -11.16 -13.49 14.04
CA LYS A 98 -10.17 -14.52 14.34
C LYS A 98 -9.63 -15.18 13.08
N LYS A 99 -10.51 -15.54 12.12
CA LYS A 99 -10.11 -16.13 10.83
C LYS A 99 -9.26 -15.17 9.99
N LEU A 100 -9.66 -13.90 9.90
CA LEU A 100 -8.88 -12.88 9.18
C LEU A 100 -7.48 -12.73 9.77
N HIS A 101 -7.39 -12.67 11.10
CA HIS A 101 -6.15 -12.55 11.87
C HIS A 101 -5.23 -13.77 11.72
N GLU A 102 -5.74 -14.98 11.95
CA GLU A 102 -4.97 -16.21 11.84
C GLU A 102 -4.50 -16.44 10.39
N SER A 103 -5.34 -16.12 9.40
CA SER A 103 -5.02 -16.23 7.99
C SER A 103 -3.84 -15.34 7.59
N ILE A 104 -3.89 -14.04 7.95
CA ILE A 104 -2.81 -13.11 7.60
C ILE A 104 -1.51 -13.44 8.34
N LEU A 105 -1.57 -13.82 9.62
CA LEU A 105 -0.39 -14.23 10.38
C LEU A 105 0.25 -15.51 9.83
N SER A 106 -0.57 -16.49 9.40
CA SER A 106 -0.07 -17.70 8.74
C SER A 106 0.62 -17.37 7.40
N GLN A 107 0.09 -16.41 6.64
CA GLN A 107 0.73 -15.93 5.41
C GLN A 107 2.04 -15.20 5.69
N ILE A 108 2.08 -14.31 6.69
CA ILE A 108 3.29 -13.61 7.13
C ILE A 108 4.38 -14.61 7.54
N GLU A 109 4.04 -15.64 8.30
CA GLU A 109 4.98 -16.68 8.71
C GLU A 109 5.53 -17.46 7.52
N ARG A 110 4.65 -17.87 6.59
CA ARG A 110 5.05 -18.58 5.38
C ARG A 110 5.97 -17.75 4.50
N ILE A 111 5.66 -16.46 4.30
CA ILE A 111 6.49 -15.52 3.54
C ILE A 111 7.83 -15.30 4.26
N SER A 112 7.81 -15.12 5.59
CA SER A 112 9.03 -14.96 6.39
C SER A 112 9.97 -16.15 6.23
N LYS A 113 9.44 -17.36 6.30
CA LYS A 113 10.20 -18.60 6.04
C LYS A 113 10.80 -18.62 4.64
N LYS A 114 10.00 -18.29 3.61
CA LYS A 114 10.43 -18.24 2.21
C LYS A 114 11.59 -17.24 2.02
N LEU A 115 11.47 -16.03 2.56
CA LEU A 115 12.51 -14.99 2.50
C LEU A 115 13.80 -15.43 3.19
N ILE A 116 13.70 -16.02 4.40
CA ILE A 116 14.88 -16.53 5.13
C ILE A 116 15.58 -17.62 4.32
N LEU A 117 14.84 -18.56 3.72
CA LEU A 117 15.41 -19.61 2.87
C LEU A 117 16.09 -19.02 1.62
N SER A 118 15.44 -18.07 0.94
CA SER A 118 16.02 -17.39 -0.23
C SER A 118 17.25 -16.56 0.10
N SER A 119 17.39 -16.09 1.35
CA SER A 119 18.55 -15.30 1.78
C SER A 119 19.82 -16.12 2.05
N GLN A 120 19.75 -17.45 2.13
CA GLN A 120 20.84 -18.29 2.62
C GLN A 120 22.17 -18.11 1.86
N SER A 121 22.12 -18.04 0.52
CA SER A 121 23.33 -17.87 -0.30
C SER A 121 24.09 -16.58 0.05
N PHE A 122 23.36 -15.47 0.23
CA PHE A 122 23.96 -14.19 0.64
C PHE A 122 24.72 -14.32 1.97
N PHE A 123 24.12 -14.99 2.98
CA PHE A 123 24.76 -15.14 4.28
C PHE A 123 25.98 -16.07 4.25
N VAL A 124 25.93 -17.13 3.46
CA VAL A 124 27.05 -18.07 3.29
C VAL A 124 28.22 -17.41 2.57
N GLU A 125 27.98 -16.78 1.43
CA GLU A 125 29.00 -16.11 0.61
C GLU A 125 29.72 -15.00 1.39
N ASN A 126 28.96 -14.25 2.20
CA ASN A 126 29.49 -13.15 3.01
C ASN A 126 30.01 -13.59 4.39
N ARG A 127 30.02 -14.90 4.69
CA ARG A 127 30.48 -15.48 5.98
C ARG A 127 29.78 -14.86 7.19
N ARG A 128 28.48 -14.61 7.07
CA ARG A 128 27.65 -13.96 8.09
C ARG A 128 26.93 -14.95 9.01
N GLY A 129 27.12 -16.25 8.87
CA GLY A 129 26.43 -17.27 9.68
C GLY A 129 24.99 -17.52 9.19
N ARG A 130 24.08 -17.93 10.09
CA ARG A 130 22.66 -18.13 9.75
C ARG A 130 21.86 -16.87 10.07
N ALA A 131 20.98 -16.47 9.15
CA ALA A 131 20.07 -15.35 9.36
C ALA A 131 19.20 -15.59 10.60
N VAL A 132 19.11 -14.59 11.48
CA VAL A 132 18.27 -14.60 12.68
C VAL A 132 17.30 -13.43 12.58
N LEU A 133 16.02 -13.75 12.43
CA LEU A 133 14.94 -12.78 12.35
C LEU A 133 14.75 -12.12 13.72
N LYS A 134 14.85 -10.80 13.76
CA LYS A 134 14.70 -10.01 15.00
C LYS A 134 13.58 -8.99 14.95
N ARG A 135 13.24 -8.48 13.77
CA ARG A 135 12.22 -7.43 13.62
C ARG A 135 11.33 -7.70 12.41
N ILE A 136 10.05 -7.46 12.56
CA ILE A 136 9.08 -7.36 11.48
C ILE A 136 8.45 -5.98 11.54
N VAL A 137 8.36 -5.30 10.40
CA VAL A 137 7.58 -4.07 10.26
C VAL A 137 6.32 -4.41 9.46
N ILE A 138 5.17 -4.04 10.00
CA ILE A 138 3.87 -4.14 9.35
C ILE A 138 3.48 -2.74 8.90
N SER A 139 3.27 -2.59 7.60
CA SER A 139 2.75 -1.38 6.97
C SER A 139 1.52 -1.79 6.16
N GLY A 140 0.44 -1.05 6.28
CA GLY A 140 -0.74 -1.23 5.47
C GLY A 140 -1.79 -0.18 5.79
N ASN A 141 -2.92 -0.23 5.09
CA ASN A 141 -4.04 0.61 5.50
C ASN A 141 -4.53 0.17 6.88
N THR A 142 -5.24 1.08 7.55
CA THR A 142 -5.69 0.92 8.94
C THR A 142 -6.46 -0.39 9.20
N ALA A 143 -7.22 -0.87 8.21
CA ALA A 143 -7.96 -2.14 8.34
C ALA A 143 -7.02 -3.35 8.29
N MET A 144 -6.05 -3.37 7.37
CA MET A 144 -5.09 -4.46 7.24
C MET A 144 -4.24 -4.60 8.49
N GLU A 145 -3.70 -3.50 9.02
CA GLU A 145 -2.94 -3.51 10.28
C GLU A 145 -3.79 -3.97 11.47
N SER A 146 -5.06 -3.57 11.51
CA SER A 146 -6.01 -4.00 12.54
C SER A 146 -6.22 -5.53 12.52
N PHE A 147 -6.34 -6.13 11.32
CA PHE A 147 -6.48 -7.57 11.18
C PHE A 147 -5.22 -8.32 11.58
N VAL A 148 -4.03 -7.81 11.25
CA VAL A 148 -2.76 -8.40 11.72
C VAL A 148 -2.67 -8.34 13.25
N LEU A 149 -3.08 -7.23 13.86
CA LEU A 149 -3.08 -7.08 15.32
C LEU A 149 -4.22 -7.88 16.01
N GLY A 150 -5.22 -8.31 15.26
CA GLY A 150 -6.37 -9.07 15.77
C GLY A 150 -7.41 -8.21 16.48
N ILE A 151 -7.50 -6.91 16.15
CA ILE A 151 -8.51 -5.98 16.69
C ILE A 151 -9.61 -5.70 15.68
N SER A 152 -10.80 -5.33 16.17
CA SER A 152 -11.93 -4.98 15.29
C SER A 152 -11.65 -3.69 14.52
N ALA A 153 -11.94 -3.73 13.22
CA ALA A 153 -11.92 -2.59 12.31
C ALA A 153 -13.34 -2.05 12.02
N ASP A 154 -14.35 -2.44 12.81
CA ASP A 154 -15.76 -2.08 12.57
C ASP A 154 -16.02 -0.58 12.49
N SER A 155 -15.27 0.19 13.29
CA SER A 155 -15.37 1.63 13.35
C SER A 155 -14.98 2.31 12.04
N LEU A 156 -14.21 1.65 11.17
CA LEU A 156 -13.85 2.18 9.84
C LEU A 156 -15.02 2.13 8.85
N ALA A 157 -16.03 1.31 9.11
CA ALA A 157 -17.19 1.13 8.24
C ALA A 157 -18.47 1.76 8.82
N GLN A 158 -18.37 2.54 9.90
CA GLN A 158 -19.51 3.18 10.56
C GLN A 158 -19.19 4.63 10.89
N PHE A 159 -20.04 5.56 10.47
CA PHE A 159 -19.95 6.96 10.89
C PHE A 159 -19.94 7.04 12.43
N PRO A 160 -18.99 7.77 13.06
CA PRO A 160 -18.16 8.84 12.50
C PRO A 160 -16.79 8.42 11.92
N PHE A 161 -16.61 7.14 11.57
CA PHE A 161 -15.38 6.58 11.00
C PHE A 161 -14.17 6.80 11.93
N SER A 162 -14.15 6.13 13.07
CA SER A 162 -13.09 6.33 14.06
C SER A 162 -11.94 5.32 13.93
N LEU A 163 -10.73 5.82 14.12
CA LEU A 163 -9.49 5.05 14.12
C LEU A 163 -9.50 3.97 15.22
N PRO A 164 -9.41 2.66 14.89
CA PRO A 164 -9.38 1.59 15.89
C PRO A 164 -8.09 1.59 16.73
N SER A 165 -6.96 2.02 16.14
CA SER A 165 -5.67 2.14 16.80
C SER A 165 -4.80 3.16 16.06
N LYS A 166 -4.02 3.95 16.81
CA LYS A 166 -3.00 4.83 16.22
C LYS A 166 -1.76 4.09 15.74
N PHE A 167 -1.60 2.82 16.14
CA PHE A 167 -0.40 2.02 15.90
C PHE A 167 0.87 2.78 16.36
N GLY A 168 2.01 2.60 15.67
CA GLY A 168 3.27 3.24 16.07
C GLY A 168 3.91 2.60 17.30
N PHE A 169 3.71 1.30 17.49
CA PHE A 169 4.25 0.55 18.62
C PHE A 169 4.74 -0.83 18.20
N SER A 170 5.57 -1.43 19.04
CA SER A 170 6.04 -2.81 18.89
C SER A 170 5.37 -3.76 19.87
N ILE A 171 5.10 -4.99 19.42
CA ILE A 171 4.73 -6.12 20.27
C ILE A 171 5.57 -7.34 19.90
N GLN A 172 5.84 -8.20 20.87
CA GLN A 172 6.56 -9.45 20.62
C GLN A 172 5.66 -10.45 19.90
N ALA A 173 6.26 -11.26 19.02
CA ALA A 173 5.59 -12.29 18.22
C ALA A 173 4.70 -13.21 19.07
N ASN A 174 5.16 -13.60 20.26
CA ASN A 174 4.41 -14.46 21.19
C ASN A 174 3.06 -13.89 21.68
N LYS A 175 2.82 -12.58 21.52
CA LYS A 175 1.54 -11.94 21.85
C LYS A 175 0.53 -11.98 20.70
N LEU A 176 0.99 -12.28 19.48
CA LEU A 176 0.16 -12.36 18.29
C LEU A 176 -0.33 -13.79 18.05
N LEU A 177 0.61 -14.71 17.92
CA LEU A 177 0.34 -16.12 17.65
C LEU A 177 1.52 -16.97 18.13
N ASN A 178 1.27 -18.27 18.30
CA ASN A 178 2.35 -19.23 18.46
C ASN A 178 2.90 -19.62 17.09
N PHE A 179 3.89 -18.87 16.60
CA PHE A 179 4.58 -19.14 15.34
C PHE A 179 5.55 -20.32 15.47
N GLU A 180 5.71 -21.10 14.41
CA GLU A 180 6.71 -22.17 14.32
C GLU A 180 8.08 -21.65 13.83
N ASN A 181 8.07 -20.68 12.93
CA ASN A 181 9.24 -20.22 12.17
C ASN A 181 9.64 -18.76 12.50
N ILE A 182 8.84 -18.04 13.30
CA ILE A 182 9.17 -16.70 13.79
C ILE A 182 9.59 -16.81 15.26
N PRO A 183 10.78 -16.33 15.65
CA PRO A 183 11.21 -16.34 17.05
C PRO A 183 10.22 -15.61 17.96
N LEU A 184 9.96 -16.17 19.15
CA LEU A 184 9.01 -15.61 20.12
C LEU A 184 9.39 -14.19 20.59
N ASP A 185 10.69 -13.87 20.58
CA ASP A 185 11.26 -12.57 20.92
C ASP A 185 11.38 -11.62 19.72
N CYS A 186 10.88 -12.01 18.54
CA CYS A 186 10.85 -11.12 17.37
C CYS A 186 9.86 -9.98 17.60
N ASP A 187 10.32 -8.75 17.37
CA ASP A 187 9.49 -7.55 17.51
C ASP A 187 8.68 -7.30 16.24
N PHE A 188 7.36 -7.23 16.36
CA PHE A 188 6.45 -6.74 15.32
C PHE A 188 6.15 -5.27 15.60
N TYR A 189 6.70 -4.38 14.77
CA TYR A 189 6.37 -2.96 14.76
C TYR A 189 5.23 -2.70 13.77
N PHE A 190 4.20 -1.99 14.23
CA PHE A 190 3.07 -1.54 13.39
C PHE A 190 3.26 -0.08 13.04
N ALA A 191 3.27 0.23 11.74
CA ALA A 191 3.43 1.59 11.26
C ALA A 191 2.28 2.49 11.75
N PRO A 192 2.54 3.75 12.12
CA PRO A 192 1.51 4.58 12.71
C PRO A 192 0.44 4.94 11.66
N ALA A 193 -0.82 4.96 12.08
CA ALA A 193 -1.92 5.47 11.27
C ALA A 193 -2.28 6.89 11.70
N ILE A 194 -2.51 7.77 10.71
CA ILE A 194 -2.91 9.16 10.91
C ILE A 194 -4.41 9.25 11.22
N GLU A 195 -5.21 8.53 10.43
CA GLU A 195 -6.66 8.46 10.57
C GLU A 195 -7.22 7.17 9.94
N SER A 196 -8.52 6.93 10.08
CA SER A 196 -9.27 5.78 9.57
C SER A 196 -8.92 5.36 8.14
N PHE A 197 -8.72 6.32 7.23
CA PHE A 197 -8.40 6.06 5.83
C PHE A 197 -6.99 6.53 5.41
N VAL A 198 -6.14 6.84 6.38
CA VAL A 198 -4.73 7.22 6.15
C VAL A 198 -3.88 6.38 7.10
N GLY A 199 -3.51 5.19 6.61
CA GLY A 199 -2.86 4.14 7.39
C GLY A 199 -1.34 4.25 7.40
N GLY A 200 -0.70 3.17 7.89
CA GLY A 200 0.75 3.06 7.96
C GLY A 200 1.41 2.96 6.59
N ASP A 201 0.72 2.44 5.58
CA ASP A 201 1.13 2.50 4.17
C ASP A 201 1.41 3.93 3.70
N THR A 202 0.45 4.83 3.91
CA THR A 202 0.58 6.24 3.53
C THR A 202 1.69 6.92 4.31
N VAL A 203 1.80 6.63 5.61
CA VAL A 203 2.89 7.16 6.44
C VAL A 203 4.26 6.69 5.94
N CYS A 204 4.42 5.41 5.66
CA CYS A 204 5.65 4.86 5.11
C CYS A 204 5.99 5.51 3.77
N SER A 205 5.00 5.73 2.91
CA SER A 205 5.15 6.44 1.63
C SER A 205 5.60 7.91 1.82
N LEU A 206 5.02 8.63 2.78
CA LEU A 206 5.46 9.98 3.13
C LEU A 206 6.93 10.01 3.56
N ILE A 207 7.34 9.08 4.43
CA ILE A 207 8.73 8.97 4.90
C ILE A 207 9.66 8.65 3.72
N ALA A 208 9.31 7.65 2.90
CA ALA A 208 10.11 7.22 1.75
C ALA A 208 10.28 8.31 0.70
N CYS A 209 9.26 9.16 0.51
CA CYS A 209 9.30 10.31 -0.40
C CYS A 209 9.90 11.58 0.25
N GLY A 210 10.51 11.46 1.43
CA GLY A 210 11.21 12.55 2.08
C GLY A 210 10.30 13.68 2.55
N PHE A 211 9.03 13.43 2.86
CA PHE A 211 8.13 14.47 3.41
C PHE A 211 8.58 14.97 4.79
N LEU A 212 9.52 14.27 5.44
CA LEU A 212 10.18 14.73 6.66
C LEU A 212 11.15 15.89 6.39
N GLU A 213 11.69 15.96 5.17
CA GLU A 213 12.51 17.08 4.71
C GLU A 213 11.58 18.23 4.32
N LYS A 214 11.32 19.12 5.28
CA LYS A 214 10.34 20.22 5.18
C LYS A 214 10.83 21.43 4.38
N ASN A 215 11.47 21.21 3.24
CA ASN A 215 12.19 22.24 2.48
C ASN A 215 11.39 22.87 1.32
N GLU A 216 10.44 22.16 0.73
CA GLU A 216 9.67 22.62 -0.43
C GLU A 216 8.26 22.03 -0.45
N ASN A 217 7.34 22.59 -1.25
CA ASN A 217 6.02 21.99 -1.42
C ASN A 217 6.15 20.60 -2.06
N LYS A 218 5.47 19.60 -1.49
CA LYS A 218 5.50 18.22 -2.00
C LYS A 218 4.08 17.71 -2.23
N PHE A 219 3.94 16.86 -3.24
CA PHE A 219 2.69 16.17 -3.55
C PHE A 219 2.96 14.69 -3.75
N LEU A 220 2.18 13.86 -3.07
CA LEU A 220 2.19 12.41 -3.18
C LEU A 220 0.78 11.95 -3.51
N ALA A 221 0.67 11.05 -4.47
CA ALA A 221 -0.56 10.36 -4.80
C ALA A 221 -0.24 8.87 -4.83
N ASP A 222 -0.74 8.15 -3.84
CA ASP A 222 -0.83 6.70 -3.88
C ASP A 222 -2.10 6.32 -4.61
N ILE A 223 -1.98 5.51 -5.67
CA ILE A 223 -3.09 5.18 -6.55
C ILE A 223 -3.22 3.65 -6.59
N GLY A 224 -4.15 3.15 -5.78
CA GLY A 224 -4.60 1.77 -5.82
C GLY A 224 -6.13 1.70 -5.77
N THR A 225 -6.65 0.63 -5.17
CA THR A 225 -8.08 0.48 -4.87
C THR A 225 -8.65 1.69 -4.12
N ASN A 226 -7.89 2.21 -3.15
CA ASN A 226 -8.07 3.55 -2.60
C ASN A 226 -7.00 4.47 -3.20
N CYS A 227 -7.27 5.77 -3.18
CA CYS A 227 -6.30 6.79 -3.56
C CYS A 227 -6.05 7.74 -2.40
N GLU A 228 -4.84 7.68 -1.85
CA GLU A 228 -4.36 8.54 -0.80
C GLU A 228 -3.53 9.68 -1.40
N LEU A 229 -3.97 10.91 -1.14
CA LEU A 229 -3.36 12.13 -1.62
C LEU A 229 -2.76 12.88 -0.43
N CYS A 230 -1.49 13.24 -0.54
CA CYS A 230 -0.80 14.04 0.47
C CYS A 230 -0.16 15.27 -0.16
N VAL A 231 -0.38 16.44 0.45
CA VAL A 231 0.23 17.71 0.06
C VAL A 231 0.97 18.28 1.26
N TYR A 232 2.28 18.42 1.14
CA TYR A 232 3.03 19.27 2.06
C TYR A 232 3.06 20.70 1.53
N SER A 233 2.59 21.65 2.36
CA SER A 233 2.68 23.08 2.11
C SER A 233 3.78 23.68 2.98
N ALA A 234 4.84 24.16 2.34
CA ALA A 234 5.95 24.83 3.02
C ALA A 234 5.52 26.16 3.67
N GLU A 235 4.59 26.90 3.06
CA GLU A 235 4.03 28.14 3.62
C GLU A 235 3.32 27.89 4.95
N LEU A 236 2.55 26.81 5.04
CA LEU A 236 1.74 26.48 6.22
C LEU A 236 2.47 25.55 7.20
N ASP A 237 3.64 25.04 6.83
CA ASP A 237 4.38 23.95 7.50
C ASP A 237 3.46 22.78 7.89
N LYS A 238 2.66 22.31 6.92
CA LYS A 238 1.62 21.30 7.15
C LYS A 238 1.53 20.30 6.02
N ILE A 239 1.28 19.05 6.40
CA ILE A 239 0.88 17.98 5.48
C ILE A 239 -0.64 17.85 5.55
N PHE A 240 -1.29 17.96 4.41
CA PHE A 240 -2.71 17.71 4.22
C PHE A 240 -2.87 16.34 3.58
N CYS A 241 -3.71 15.49 4.16
CA CYS A 241 -3.99 14.16 3.64
C CYS A 241 -5.47 14.06 3.29
N ALA A 242 -5.79 13.35 2.21
CA ALA A 242 -7.14 12.94 1.85
C ALA A 242 -7.08 11.51 1.30
N SER A 243 -8.15 10.75 1.48
CA SER A 243 -8.34 9.46 0.82
C SER A 243 -9.65 9.49 0.06
N THR A 244 -9.68 8.86 -1.11
CA THR A 244 -10.87 8.69 -1.93
C THR A 244 -10.93 7.28 -2.48
N SER A 245 -12.14 6.75 -2.66
CA SER A 245 -12.34 5.53 -3.42
C SER A 245 -12.01 5.80 -4.89
N ALA A 246 -10.99 5.14 -5.43
CA ALA A 246 -10.63 5.23 -6.86
C ALA A 246 -11.16 4.03 -7.64
N GLY A 247 -11.24 2.87 -6.99
CA GLY A 247 -11.62 1.60 -7.61
C GLY A 247 -10.43 0.95 -8.33
N PRO A 248 -10.43 -0.38 -8.48
CA PRO A 248 -9.26 -1.14 -8.90
C PRO A 248 -9.04 -1.19 -10.43
N ALA A 249 -9.53 -0.19 -11.17
CA ALA A 249 -9.43 -0.16 -12.63
C ALA A 249 -7.98 -0.17 -13.12
N PHE A 250 -7.07 0.52 -12.42
CA PHE A 250 -5.64 0.51 -12.75
C PHE A 250 -4.91 -0.77 -12.31
N GLU A 251 -5.53 -1.58 -11.45
CA GLU A 251 -5.07 -2.93 -11.12
C GLU A 251 -5.57 -3.96 -12.17
N GLY A 252 -6.38 -3.52 -13.15
CA GLY A 252 -6.95 -4.36 -14.21
C GLY A 252 -8.32 -4.96 -13.86
N TYR A 253 -8.82 -4.77 -12.64
CA TYR A 253 -10.12 -5.29 -12.23
C TYR A 253 -11.28 -4.45 -12.77
N GLY A 254 -12.37 -5.12 -13.16
CA GLY A 254 -13.56 -4.46 -13.72
C GLY A 254 -13.42 -4.01 -15.18
N ILE A 255 -12.34 -4.40 -15.86
CA ILE A 255 -12.09 -4.15 -17.28
C ILE A 255 -12.06 -5.49 -18.00
N ASP A 256 -12.83 -5.66 -19.07
CA ASP A 256 -13.03 -6.95 -19.76
C ASP A 256 -11.72 -7.62 -20.20
N CYS A 257 -10.75 -6.83 -20.64
CA CYS A 257 -9.41 -7.30 -21.03
C CYS A 257 -8.32 -6.89 -20.04
N GLY A 258 -8.70 -6.41 -18.85
CA GLY A 258 -7.79 -5.92 -17.82
C GLY A 258 -7.05 -7.05 -17.14
N ILE A 259 -5.73 -6.89 -17.00
CA ILE A 259 -4.86 -7.82 -16.28
C ILE A 259 -3.80 -7.05 -15.47
N PRO A 260 -3.22 -7.66 -14.42
CA PRO A 260 -2.06 -7.08 -13.74
C PRO A 260 -0.87 -6.86 -14.69
N ALA A 261 0.07 -6.00 -14.30
CA ALA A 261 1.30 -5.77 -15.06
C ALA A 261 2.21 -7.01 -15.02
N GLN A 262 2.10 -7.84 -16.05
CA GLN A 262 2.88 -9.07 -16.22
C GLN A 262 3.29 -9.28 -17.68
N GLU A 263 4.12 -10.27 -17.95
CA GLU A 263 4.48 -10.66 -19.31
C GLU A 263 3.22 -10.94 -20.16
N GLY A 264 3.18 -10.37 -21.37
CA GLY A 264 2.01 -10.40 -22.24
C GLY A 264 1.00 -9.27 -22.01
N ALA A 265 1.15 -8.43 -20.99
CA ALA A 265 0.28 -7.26 -20.79
C ALA A 265 0.66 -6.10 -21.71
N ILE A 266 -0.34 -5.48 -22.34
CA ILE A 266 -0.18 -4.21 -23.06
C ILE A 266 0.00 -3.11 -22.01
N ALA A 267 1.19 -2.51 -21.98
CA ALA A 267 1.56 -1.45 -21.03
C ALA A 267 1.58 -0.05 -21.66
N LYS A 268 1.55 0.03 -22.99
CA LYS A 268 1.48 1.29 -23.72
C LYS A 268 0.80 1.08 -25.07
N ILE A 269 0.04 2.08 -25.48
CA ILE A 269 -0.58 2.17 -26.79
C ILE A 269 -0.07 3.44 -27.47
N LYS A 270 0.07 3.39 -28.79
CA LYS A 270 0.28 4.56 -29.63
C LYS A 270 -0.67 4.49 -30.82
N VAL A 271 -1.39 5.58 -31.06
CA VAL A 271 -2.20 5.72 -32.28
C VAL A 271 -1.29 6.33 -33.36
N LEU A 272 -1.22 5.67 -34.51
CA LEU A 272 -0.47 6.08 -35.69
C LEU A 272 -1.42 6.71 -36.72
N GLU A 273 -0.89 7.03 -37.89
CA GLU A 273 -1.70 7.54 -39.00
C GLU A 273 -2.83 6.56 -39.36
N LYS A 274 -3.94 7.09 -39.87
CA LYS A 274 -5.14 6.31 -40.26
C LYS A 274 -5.75 5.48 -39.12
N ASN A 275 -5.58 5.91 -37.86
CA ASN A 275 -6.07 5.22 -36.67
C ASN A 275 -5.49 3.81 -36.47
N GLU A 276 -4.29 3.53 -37.02
CA GLU A 276 -3.60 2.27 -36.74
C GLU A 276 -3.10 2.26 -35.29
N ILE A 277 -3.44 1.20 -34.54
CA ILE A 277 -3.09 1.08 -33.11
C ILE A 277 -1.86 0.19 -32.96
N LYS A 278 -0.80 0.75 -32.39
CA LYS A 278 0.40 0.01 -32.00
C LYS A 278 0.42 -0.25 -30.49
N CYS A 279 0.42 -1.52 -30.11
CA CYS A 279 0.52 -1.96 -28.72
C CYS A 279 1.97 -2.32 -28.36
N PHE A 280 2.41 -1.92 -27.17
CA PHE A 280 3.69 -2.28 -26.58
C PHE A 280 3.43 -3.24 -25.42
N VAL A 281 3.92 -4.46 -25.57
CA VAL A 281 3.63 -5.59 -24.68
C VAL A 281 4.82 -5.88 -23.79
N LEU A 282 4.60 -6.02 -22.48
CA LEU A 282 5.64 -6.43 -21.54
C LEU A 282 6.16 -7.83 -21.92
N GLY A 283 7.48 -7.98 -21.96
CA GLY A 283 8.14 -9.22 -22.43
C GLY A 283 8.20 -9.40 -23.95
N ASN A 284 7.71 -8.43 -24.74
CA ASN A 284 7.75 -8.45 -26.22
C ASN A 284 7.03 -9.64 -26.88
N GLY A 285 6.13 -10.30 -26.16
CA GLY A 285 5.34 -11.44 -26.64
C GLY A 285 3.98 -11.06 -27.23
N LYS A 286 3.11 -12.06 -27.39
CA LYS A 286 1.70 -11.86 -27.78
C LYS A 286 0.94 -11.20 -26.63
N ALA A 287 0.11 -10.21 -26.95
CA ALA A 287 -0.78 -9.59 -25.97
C ALA A 287 -1.82 -10.60 -25.45
N ILE A 288 -2.00 -10.65 -24.13
CA ILE A 288 -3.02 -11.46 -23.45
C ILE A 288 -4.01 -10.60 -22.65
N GLY A 289 -3.77 -9.29 -22.55
CA GLY A 289 -4.63 -8.32 -21.88
C GLY A 289 -3.97 -6.94 -21.81
N ILE A 290 -4.60 -5.99 -21.15
CA ILE A 290 -4.12 -4.61 -20.93
C ILE A 290 -3.93 -4.36 -19.43
N CYS A 291 -2.80 -3.79 -19.02
CA CYS A 291 -2.59 -3.41 -17.62
C CYS A 291 -2.91 -1.93 -17.37
N GLY A 292 -2.89 -1.48 -16.12
CA GLY A 292 -3.27 -0.11 -15.74
C GLY A 292 -2.57 0.99 -16.54
N THR A 293 -1.26 0.87 -16.77
CA THR A 293 -0.50 1.83 -17.58
C THR A 293 -0.93 1.79 -19.05
N GLY A 294 -1.28 0.60 -19.56
CA GLY A 294 -1.89 0.43 -20.88
C GLY A 294 -3.23 1.13 -20.99
N ILE A 295 -4.11 0.99 -19.98
CA ILE A 295 -5.43 1.64 -19.93
C ILE A 295 -5.27 3.16 -19.95
N LEU A 296 -4.39 3.70 -19.10
CA LEU A 296 -4.11 5.14 -19.06
C LEU A 296 -3.56 5.63 -20.41
N SER A 297 -2.65 4.86 -21.02
CA SER A 297 -2.10 5.16 -22.34
C SER A 297 -3.17 5.12 -23.43
N ALA A 298 -4.10 4.16 -23.39
CA ALA A 298 -5.19 4.04 -24.35
C ALA A 298 -6.10 5.26 -24.29
N VAL A 299 -6.61 5.60 -23.10
CA VAL A 299 -7.49 6.76 -22.89
C VAL A 299 -6.81 8.05 -23.34
N SER A 300 -5.54 8.23 -22.98
CA SER A 300 -4.77 9.42 -23.38
C SER A 300 -4.59 9.51 -24.90
N GLU A 301 -4.23 8.42 -25.58
CA GLU A 301 -4.07 8.40 -27.03
C GLU A 301 -5.39 8.57 -27.76
N PHE A 302 -6.45 7.90 -27.30
CA PHE A 302 -7.75 7.94 -27.94
C PHE A 302 -8.37 9.34 -27.83
N LEU A 303 -8.22 10.00 -26.69
CA LEU A 303 -8.69 11.37 -26.50
C LEU A 303 -7.89 12.34 -27.40
N ARG A 304 -6.56 12.21 -27.44
CA ARG A 304 -5.70 13.07 -28.27
C ARG A 304 -5.96 12.94 -29.77
N ASN A 305 -6.37 11.76 -30.23
CA ASN A 305 -6.63 11.49 -31.64
C ASN A 305 -8.12 11.57 -32.00
N GLY A 306 -8.99 12.02 -31.09
CA GLY A 306 -10.42 12.16 -31.34
C GLY A 306 -11.15 10.84 -31.61
N ILE A 307 -10.64 9.73 -31.08
CA ILE A 307 -11.32 8.43 -31.08
C ILE A 307 -12.40 8.41 -29.99
N ILE A 308 -12.12 9.04 -28.85
CA ILE A 308 -13.09 9.30 -27.77
C ILE A 308 -13.20 10.80 -27.49
N ASP A 309 -14.35 11.23 -26.96
CA ASP A 309 -14.58 12.59 -26.50
C ASP A 309 -14.16 12.81 -25.04
N SER A 310 -14.33 14.04 -24.54
CA SER A 310 -14.01 14.41 -23.16
C SER A 310 -14.89 13.73 -22.10
N PHE A 311 -15.98 13.07 -22.50
CA PHE A 311 -16.85 12.28 -21.63
C PHE A 311 -16.50 10.79 -21.68
N GLY A 312 -15.53 10.39 -22.49
CA GLY A 312 -15.12 8.99 -22.66
C GLY A 312 -15.98 8.22 -23.68
N THR A 313 -16.82 8.90 -24.46
CA THR A 313 -17.65 8.27 -25.49
C THR A 313 -16.86 8.13 -26.78
N PHE A 314 -16.96 6.98 -27.46
CA PHE A 314 -16.39 6.81 -28.79
C PHE A 314 -17.08 7.75 -29.80
N ILE A 315 -16.30 8.57 -30.50
CA ILE A 315 -16.80 9.61 -31.43
C ILE A 315 -17.29 8.99 -32.74
N SER A 316 -16.77 7.82 -33.11
CA SER A 316 -17.22 7.07 -34.27
C SER A 316 -17.31 5.58 -33.94
N GLY A 317 -18.55 5.16 -33.67
CA GLY A 317 -19.06 3.79 -33.77
C GLY A 317 -20.40 3.86 -34.50
#